data_AF-A0A1E3PVT0-F1
#
_entry.id   AF-A0A1E3PVT0-F1
#
_cell.length_a   1.000
_cell.length_b   1.000
_cell.length_c   1.000
_cell.angle_alpha   90.00
_cell.angle_beta   90.00
_cell.angle_gamma   90.00
#
_symmetry.space_group_name_H-M   'P 1'
#
loop_
_entity.id
_entity.type
_entity.pdbx_description
1 polymer ?
#
loop_
_entity_poly.entity_id
_entity_poly.type
_entity_poly.pdbx_seq_one_letter_code
_entity_poly.pdbx_strand_id
1 'polypeptide(L)'
;MSTAPTSASIPIQEFRAKLQEAVEARGASYHSIKVFIFRFEDDDTGADKDANTFSGCMRDVFGIDDVEDFAIEKTSKFPGFDIHNRILAEAKQLLGVRSLLIIVYIGHAVIDTESNRLQLISENGKQKLLWNMIHEPFLASTDDSLQNVDVLAVLDCCYAGSAVRAGGNRSVQLLAACDDGSTVRSRKDGVTFTQRLRRAAYALQNAGKVLVSVETLYGELQRSKPPTAPDTVHKIIGSARPLVLPLKHRSPSSLGHSVPCGNETTVLFKFSLAGGPNDVVLSEFQQLTKTIPGEFKVTIENAYESNSVVFLCRSSWETFARLRSTLDCVFIASIKGASLVHGEPQKSSTRSFGDLVDNRQADQVA
;
A
#
# COMPACT_ATOMS: atom_id res chain seq x y z
N MET A 1 8.91 -25.02 15.58
CA MET A 1 8.82 -23.62 16.06
C MET A 1 9.38 -22.74 14.96
N SER A 2 8.53 -21.99 14.28
CA SER A 2 8.96 -21.05 13.23
C SER A 2 9.46 -19.79 13.92
N THR A 3 10.76 -19.53 13.87
CA THR A 3 11.35 -18.29 14.37
C THR A 3 10.95 -17.17 13.43
N ALA A 4 9.95 -16.36 13.82
CA ALA A 4 9.72 -15.09 13.15
C ALA A 4 11.05 -14.31 13.11
N PRO A 5 11.40 -13.67 11.98
CA PRO A 5 12.65 -12.93 11.89
C PRO A 5 12.69 -11.88 13.02
N THR A 6 13.69 -11.98 13.88
CA THR A 6 13.99 -10.96 14.88
C THR A 6 14.42 -9.71 14.14
N SER A 7 13.68 -8.62 14.32
CA SER A 7 14.07 -7.30 13.82
C SER A 7 15.50 -7.00 14.29
N ALA A 8 16.35 -6.58 13.36
CA ALA A 8 17.73 -6.27 13.67
C ALA A 8 17.77 -5.02 14.56
N SER A 9 18.43 -5.10 15.71
CA SER A 9 18.61 -3.93 16.57
C SER A 9 19.60 -2.95 15.94
N ILE A 10 19.23 -1.68 15.80
CA ILE A 10 20.12 -0.65 15.25
C ILE A 10 20.47 0.44 16.29
N PRO A 11 21.68 1.02 16.27
CA PRO A 11 22.03 2.12 17.18
C PRO A 11 21.12 3.34 17.01
N ILE A 12 20.84 4.06 18.10
CA ILE A 12 19.95 5.26 18.09
C ILE A 12 20.39 6.34 17.11
N GLN A 13 21.70 6.52 16.89
CA GLN A 13 22.23 7.50 15.93
C GLN A 13 21.95 7.08 14.48
N GLU A 14 22.07 5.79 14.16
CA GLU A 14 21.70 5.26 12.85
C GLU A 14 20.19 5.35 12.64
N PHE A 15 19.41 5.02 13.67
CA PHE A 15 17.96 5.19 13.64
C PHE A 15 17.56 6.64 13.37
N ARG A 16 18.21 7.62 14.04
CA ARG A 16 17.98 9.05 13.81
C ARG A 16 18.22 9.42 12.35
N ALA A 17 19.34 8.98 11.77
CA ALA A 17 19.66 9.27 10.37
C ALA A 17 18.61 8.68 9.40
N LYS A 18 18.21 7.42 9.61
CA LYS A 18 17.19 6.74 8.80
C LYS A 18 15.78 7.32 8.97
N LEU A 19 15.43 7.76 10.18
CA LEU A 19 14.19 8.46 10.46
C LEU A 19 14.16 9.80 9.73
N GLN A 20 15.26 10.57 9.81
CA GLN A 20 15.39 11.83 9.10
C GLN A 20 15.28 11.62 7.59
N GLU A 21 15.96 10.61 7.04
CA GLU A 21 15.85 10.22 5.63
C GLU A 21 14.40 9.94 5.23
N ALA A 22 13.66 9.12 5.99
CA ALA A 22 12.25 8.82 5.71
C ALA A 22 11.34 10.07 5.76
N VAL A 23 11.59 10.94 6.74
CA VAL A 23 10.83 12.18 6.97
C VAL A 23 11.13 13.23 5.91
N GLU A 24 12.38 13.35 5.48
CA GLU A 24 12.83 14.30 4.45
C GLU A 24 12.59 13.78 3.04
N ALA A 25 12.39 12.48 2.86
CA ALA A 25 12.10 11.89 1.56
C ALA A 25 10.85 12.55 0.95
N ARG A 26 11.08 13.26 -0.15
CA ARG A 26 10.03 13.84 -0.99
C ARG A 26 9.97 13.05 -2.29
N GLY A 27 8.76 12.73 -2.72
CA GLY A 27 8.57 12.28 -4.08
C GLY A 27 8.73 13.45 -5.06
N ALA A 28 9.08 13.13 -6.29
CA ALA A 28 9.17 14.11 -7.36
C ALA A 28 7.98 13.98 -8.31
N SER A 29 7.65 15.07 -9.00
CA SER A 29 6.76 15.02 -10.15
C SER A 29 7.45 14.34 -11.33
N TYR A 30 6.66 13.61 -12.12
CA TYR A 30 7.11 13.00 -13.35
C TYR A 30 6.75 13.87 -14.55
N HIS A 31 7.63 13.90 -15.55
CA HIS A 31 7.35 14.56 -16.83
C HIS A 31 6.41 13.71 -17.68
N SER A 32 6.58 12.38 -17.60
CA SER A 32 5.75 11.42 -18.30
C SER A 32 5.38 10.26 -17.37
N ILE A 33 4.13 9.82 -17.45
CA ILE A 33 3.63 8.64 -16.74
C ILE A 33 2.94 7.76 -17.77
N LYS A 34 3.41 6.52 -17.90
CA LYS A 34 2.82 5.50 -18.76
C LYS A 34 2.26 4.36 -17.93
N VAL A 35 1.12 3.83 -18.35
CA VAL A 35 0.48 2.69 -17.68
C VAL A 35 0.38 1.55 -18.68
N PHE A 36 0.97 0.41 -18.33
CA PHE A 36 0.88 -0.83 -19.09
C PHE A 36 0.07 -1.85 -18.27
N ILE A 37 -1.15 -2.11 -18.69
CA ILE A 37 -2.05 -3.10 -18.11
C ILE A 37 -1.98 -4.36 -18.96
N PHE A 38 -1.85 -5.51 -18.33
CA PHE A 38 -1.93 -6.79 -19.05
C PHE A 38 -2.68 -7.86 -18.26
N ARG A 39 -3.26 -8.79 -19.02
CA ARG A 39 -4.10 -9.89 -18.54
C ARG A 39 -4.14 -10.99 -19.60
N PHE A 40 -4.51 -12.21 -19.21
CA PHE A 40 -4.80 -13.26 -20.19
C PHE A 40 -6.15 -13.01 -20.86
N GLU A 41 -6.26 -13.25 -22.17
CA GLU A 41 -7.50 -13.10 -22.92
C GLU A 41 -8.58 -14.13 -22.50
N ASP A 42 -8.17 -15.33 -22.08
CA ASP A 42 -9.05 -16.35 -21.52
C ASP A 42 -9.25 -16.26 -20.00
N ASP A 43 -8.92 -15.13 -19.37
CA ASP A 43 -9.21 -14.96 -17.94
C ASP A 43 -10.72 -14.98 -17.66
N ASP A 44 -11.15 -15.80 -16.70
CA ASP A 44 -12.56 -15.98 -16.30
C ASP A 44 -12.92 -15.26 -15.00
N THR A 45 -11.98 -14.51 -14.45
CA THR A 45 -12.16 -13.75 -13.21
C THR A 45 -12.88 -12.42 -13.46
N GLY A 46 -12.98 -11.97 -14.71
CA GLY A 46 -13.46 -10.62 -15.01
C GLY A 46 -12.34 -9.59 -14.95
N ALA A 47 -11.09 -10.02 -15.21
CA ALA A 47 -9.94 -9.13 -15.31
C ALA A 47 -10.13 -8.03 -16.36
N ASP A 48 -10.95 -8.26 -17.39
CA ASP A 48 -11.35 -7.26 -18.40
C ASP A 48 -12.08 -6.07 -17.77
N LYS A 49 -13.02 -6.31 -16.85
CA LYS A 49 -13.78 -5.27 -16.16
C LYS A 49 -12.90 -4.49 -15.21
N ASP A 50 -12.00 -5.17 -14.52
CA ASP A 50 -11.03 -4.52 -13.63
C ASP A 50 -9.99 -3.72 -14.43
N ALA A 51 -9.49 -4.23 -15.57
CA ALA A 51 -8.59 -3.49 -16.46
C ALA A 51 -9.23 -2.18 -16.95
N ASN A 52 -10.49 -2.25 -17.38
CA ASN A 52 -11.28 -1.07 -17.74
C ASN A 52 -11.48 -0.12 -16.55
N THR A 53 -11.73 -0.66 -15.36
CA THR A 53 -11.88 0.11 -14.12
C THR A 53 -10.61 0.84 -13.74
N PHE A 54 -9.45 0.17 -13.86
CA PHE A 54 -8.14 0.74 -13.58
C PHE A 54 -7.78 1.81 -14.61
N SER A 55 -7.92 1.51 -15.90
CA SER A 55 -7.70 2.46 -17.00
C SER A 55 -8.56 3.72 -16.85
N GLY A 56 -9.85 3.55 -16.53
CA GLY A 56 -10.74 4.67 -16.22
C GLY A 56 -10.28 5.46 -14.99
N CYS A 57 -9.82 4.79 -13.93
CA CYS A 57 -9.28 5.46 -12.74
C CYS A 57 -8.05 6.32 -13.08
N MET A 58 -7.11 5.79 -13.87
CA MET A 58 -5.92 6.52 -14.31
C MET A 58 -6.28 7.80 -15.06
N ARG A 59 -7.25 7.76 -15.99
CA ARG A 59 -7.73 8.94 -16.71
C ARG A 59 -8.53 9.90 -15.85
N ASP A 60 -9.54 9.39 -15.14
CA ASP A 60 -10.55 10.22 -14.47
C ASP A 60 -10.02 10.87 -13.20
N VAL A 61 -9.18 10.14 -12.46
CA VAL A 61 -8.69 10.54 -11.14
C VAL A 61 -7.28 11.09 -11.22
N PHE A 62 -6.40 10.40 -11.94
CA PHE A 62 -4.98 10.79 -12.01
C PHE A 62 -4.64 11.66 -13.23
N GLY A 63 -5.55 11.78 -14.21
CA GLY A 63 -5.30 12.54 -15.43
C GLY A 63 -4.22 11.93 -16.33
N ILE A 64 -4.03 10.61 -16.27
CA ILE A 64 -3.05 9.86 -17.04
C ILE A 64 -3.78 9.20 -18.22
N ASP A 65 -3.57 9.72 -19.43
CA ASP A 65 -4.22 9.25 -20.66
C ASP A 65 -3.42 8.17 -21.40
N ASP A 66 -2.10 8.09 -21.15
CA ASP A 66 -1.20 7.12 -21.79
C ASP A 66 -1.29 5.76 -21.09
N VAL A 67 -2.34 5.02 -21.43
CA VAL A 67 -2.69 3.71 -20.87
C VAL A 67 -2.81 2.67 -21.99
N GLU A 68 -1.91 1.70 -22.01
CA GLU A 68 -2.01 0.50 -22.85
C GLU A 68 -2.70 -0.63 -22.06
N ASP A 69 -3.76 -1.23 -22.63
CA ASP A 69 -4.37 -2.48 -22.15
C ASP A 69 -4.08 -3.60 -23.14
N PHE A 70 -3.28 -4.57 -22.71
CA PHE A 70 -2.83 -5.70 -23.51
C PHE A 70 -3.41 -7.03 -22.99
N ALA A 71 -4.32 -7.62 -23.78
CA ALA A 71 -4.76 -8.98 -23.56
C ALA A 71 -3.79 -9.96 -24.25
N ILE A 72 -3.18 -10.86 -23.47
CA ILE A 72 -2.32 -11.93 -23.99
C ILE A 72 -3.20 -12.92 -24.74
N GLU A 73 -2.96 -13.05 -26.04
CA GLU A 73 -3.75 -13.94 -26.90
C GLU A 73 -3.68 -15.40 -26.42
N LYS A 74 -4.80 -16.10 -26.48
CA LYS A 74 -4.91 -17.53 -26.09
C LYS A 74 -3.96 -18.44 -26.90
N THR A 75 -3.61 -17.99 -28.10
CA THR A 75 -2.74 -18.66 -29.06
C THR A 75 -1.26 -18.35 -28.84
N SER A 76 -0.91 -17.39 -27.98
CA SER A 76 0.48 -17.06 -27.70
C SER A 76 1.21 -18.25 -27.08
N LYS A 77 2.28 -18.65 -27.75
CA LYS A 77 3.19 -19.72 -27.29
C LYS A 77 4.24 -19.20 -26.31
N PHE A 78 4.47 -17.89 -26.29
CA PHE A 78 5.56 -17.25 -25.57
C PHE A 78 5.07 -15.97 -24.85
N PRO A 79 4.06 -16.07 -23.97
CA PRO A 79 3.42 -14.91 -23.35
C PRO A 79 4.40 -14.00 -22.61
N GLY A 80 5.45 -14.59 -22.02
CA GLY A 80 6.52 -13.83 -21.37
C GLY A 80 7.35 -12.95 -22.30
N PHE A 81 7.65 -13.43 -23.51
CA PHE A 81 8.36 -12.66 -24.51
C PHE A 81 7.49 -11.52 -25.07
N ASP A 82 6.21 -11.81 -25.31
CA ASP A 82 5.26 -10.81 -25.81
C ASP A 82 5.14 -9.63 -24.84
N ILE A 83 4.97 -9.93 -23.56
CA ILE A 83 4.88 -8.91 -22.51
C ILE A 83 6.21 -8.18 -22.33
N HIS A 84 7.32 -8.91 -22.25
CA HIS A 84 8.64 -8.30 -22.07
C HIS A 84 8.95 -7.28 -23.18
N ASN A 85 8.70 -7.66 -24.44
CA ASN A 85 8.95 -6.79 -25.59
C ASN A 85 8.10 -5.51 -25.56
N ARG A 86 6.83 -5.62 -25.14
CA ARG A 86 5.93 -4.47 -25.01
C ARG A 86 6.34 -3.55 -23.87
N ILE A 87 6.59 -4.08 -22.68
CA ILE A 87 7.05 -3.26 -21.54
C ILE A 87 8.38 -2.56 -21.90
N LEU A 88 9.28 -3.24 -22.61
CA LEU A 88 10.53 -2.62 -23.08
C LEU A 88 10.27 -1.51 -24.11
N ALA A 89 9.31 -1.68 -25.01
CA ALA A 89 8.91 -0.64 -25.95
C ALA A 89 8.33 0.59 -25.23
N GLU A 90 7.51 0.38 -24.20
CA GLU A 90 6.96 1.46 -23.37
C GLU A 90 8.07 2.16 -22.55
N ALA A 91 8.97 1.39 -21.93
CA ALA A 91 10.08 1.95 -21.18
C ALA A 91 11.03 2.79 -22.05
N LYS A 92 11.27 2.38 -23.31
CA LYS A 92 12.08 3.14 -24.27
C LYS A 92 11.50 4.52 -24.59
N GLN A 93 10.18 4.66 -24.58
CA GLN A 93 9.51 5.95 -24.80
C GLN A 93 9.66 6.91 -23.61
N LEU A 94 10.04 6.40 -22.44
CA LEU A 94 10.22 7.19 -21.21
C LEU A 94 11.65 7.67 -20.98
N LEU A 95 12.59 7.30 -21.85
CA LEU A 95 14.00 7.63 -21.71
C LEU A 95 14.27 9.14 -21.83
N GLY A 96 15.31 9.61 -21.15
CA GLY A 96 15.83 10.98 -21.25
C GLY A 96 15.23 12.00 -20.28
N VAL A 97 14.06 11.75 -19.70
CA VAL A 97 13.45 12.59 -18.66
C VAL A 97 13.03 11.75 -17.46
N ARG A 98 12.75 12.40 -16.32
CA ARG A 98 12.22 11.72 -15.14
C ARG A 98 10.79 11.26 -15.41
N SER A 99 10.59 9.95 -15.42
CA SER A 99 9.35 9.30 -15.84
C SER A 99 8.94 8.20 -14.88
N LEU A 100 7.65 7.84 -14.91
CA LEU A 100 7.10 6.72 -14.15
C LEU A 100 6.46 5.70 -15.11
N LEU A 101 6.87 4.45 -15.01
CA LEU A 101 6.18 3.33 -15.65
C LEU A 101 5.34 2.57 -14.62
N ILE A 102 4.03 2.50 -14.84
CA ILE A 102 3.11 1.73 -14.02
C ILE A 102 2.81 0.41 -14.74
N ILE A 103 3.22 -0.72 -14.15
CA ILE A 103 3.00 -2.05 -14.71
C ILE A 103 1.90 -2.73 -13.90
N VAL A 104 0.81 -3.13 -14.56
CA VAL A 104 -0.39 -3.64 -13.89
C VAL A 104 -0.71 -5.04 -14.41
N TYR A 105 -0.79 -6.01 -13.52
CA TYR A 105 -1.32 -7.33 -13.83
C TYR A 105 -2.65 -7.55 -13.11
N ILE A 106 -3.62 -8.10 -13.84
CA ILE A 106 -4.94 -8.46 -13.31
C ILE A 106 -5.29 -9.85 -13.82
N GLY A 107 -5.51 -10.80 -12.91
CA GLY A 107 -5.92 -12.15 -13.29
C GLY A 107 -5.56 -13.21 -12.25
N HIS A 108 -5.31 -14.43 -12.72
CA HIS A 108 -4.88 -15.56 -11.90
C HIS A 108 -3.37 -15.58 -11.66
N ALA A 109 -2.97 -16.03 -10.48
CA ALA A 109 -1.58 -16.33 -10.21
C ALA A 109 -1.48 -17.46 -9.17
N VAL A 110 -0.36 -18.19 -9.24
CA VAL A 110 -0.03 -19.29 -8.35
C VAL A 110 1.43 -19.15 -7.90
N ILE A 111 1.78 -19.82 -6.81
CA ILE A 111 3.18 -20.04 -6.48
C ILE A 111 3.64 -21.29 -7.20
N ASP A 112 4.66 -21.12 -8.03
CA ASP A 112 5.35 -22.25 -8.63
C ASP A 112 6.06 -23.05 -7.53
N THR A 113 5.66 -24.31 -7.35
CA THR A 113 6.11 -25.15 -6.23
C THR A 113 7.59 -25.50 -6.30
N GLU A 114 8.18 -25.50 -7.50
CA GLU A 114 9.59 -25.83 -7.69
C GLU A 114 10.50 -24.63 -7.40
N SER A 115 10.18 -23.47 -7.98
CA SER A 115 10.99 -22.26 -7.83
C SER A 115 10.60 -21.39 -6.63
N ASN A 116 9.45 -21.64 -6.01
CA ASN A 116 8.83 -20.80 -4.98
C ASN A 116 8.69 -19.34 -5.45
N ARG A 117 8.28 -19.14 -6.71
CA ARG A 117 8.11 -17.84 -7.34
C ARG A 117 6.67 -17.63 -7.81
N LEU A 118 6.26 -16.35 -7.85
CA LEU A 118 4.97 -15.97 -8.40
C LEU A 118 4.92 -16.26 -9.91
N GLN A 119 3.94 -17.07 -10.31
CA GLN A 119 3.64 -17.41 -11.68
C GLN A 119 2.24 -16.92 -12.05
N LEU A 120 2.16 -16.09 -13.07
CA LEU A 120 0.92 -15.60 -13.67
C LEU A 120 0.43 -16.65 -14.66
N ILE A 121 -0.86 -16.98 -14.63
CA ILE A 121 -1.41 -18.09 -15.42
C ILE A 121 -2.73 -17.71 -16.10
N SER A 122 -3.01 -18.32 -17.26
CA SER A 122 -4.34 -18.31 -17.87
C SER A 122 -5.33 -19.14 -17.03
N GLU A 123 -6.65 -18.98 -17.28
CA GLU A 123 -7.71 -19.75 -16.62
C GLU A 123 -7.44 -21.27 -16.67
N ASN A 124 -7.06 -21.78 -17.84
CA ASN A 124 -6.79 -23.20 -18.07
C ASN A 124 -5.37 -23.64 -17.66
N GLY A 125 -4.54 -22.72 -17.16
CA GLY A 125 -3.15 -22.98 -16.77
C GLY A 125 -2.19 -23.37 -17.91
N LYS A 126 -2.63 -23.29 -19.17
CA LYS A 126 -1.78 -23.62 -20.34
C LYS A 126 -0.74 -22.56 -20.61
N GLN A 127 -1.11 -21.29 -20.42
CA GLN A 127 -0.17 -20.18 -20.54
C GLN A 127 0.33 -19.82 -19.14
N LYS A 128 1.66 -19.69 -19.03
CA LYS A 128 2.34 -19.43 -17.76
C LYS A 128 3.44 -18.41 -17.98
N LEU A 129 3.58 -17.51 -17.02
CA LEU A 129 4.60 -16.46 -17.02
C LEU A 129 5.11 -16.25 -15.61
N LEU A 130 6.40 -16.48 -15.39
CA LEU A 130 7.02 -16.11 -14.12
C LEU A 130 7.14 -14.58 -14.02
N TRP A 131 6.71 -14.00 -12.90
CA TRP A 131 6.78 -12.56 -12.65
C TRP A 131 8.22 -12.00 -12.76
N ASN A 132 9.23 -12.83 -12.53
CA ASN A 132 10.63 -12.41 -12.64
C ASN A 132 11.09 -12.09 -14.07
N MET A 133 10.49 -12.69 -15.09
CA MET A 133 10.77 -12.31 -16.48
C MET A 133 10.32 -10.87 -16.79
N ILE A 134 9.29 -10.38 -16.09
CA ILE A 134 8.83 -9.00 -16.17
C ILE A 134 9.72 -8.12 -15.30
N HIS A 135 10.02 -8.54 -14.07
CA HIS A 135 10.62 -7.63 -13.10
C HIS A 135 12.14 -7.51 -13.18
N GLU A 136 12.90 -8.56 -13.52
CA GLU A 136 14.38 -8.50 -13.49
C GLU A 136 14.96 -7.38 -14.40
N PRO A 137 14.50 -7.20 -15.65
CA PRO A 137 15.01 -6.16 -16.55
C PRO A 137 14.75 -4.73 -16.06
N PHE A 138 13.62 -4.50 -15.37
CA PHE A 138 13.19 -3.16 -14.97
C PHE A 138 13.38 -2.87 -13.49
N LEU A 139 13.50 -3.87 -12.62
CA LEU A 139 13.59 -3.69 -11.18
C LEU A 139 14.97 -4.07 -10.62
N ALA A 140 15.72 -4.94 -11.31
CA ALA A 140 17.05 -5.40 -10.88
C ALA A 140 18.19 -4.93 -11.78
N SER A 141 17.90 -4.41 -12.98
CA SER A 141 18.93 -3.93 -13.90
C SER A 141 19.71 -2.74 -13.32
N THR A 142 21.03 -2.78 -13.49
CA THR A 142 21.99 -1.70 -13.20
C THR A 142 22.26 -0.82 -14.42
N ASP A 143 21.47 -0.96 -15.48
CA ASP A 143 21.60 -0.14 -16.68
C ASP A 143 21.22 1.31 -16.38
N ASP A 144 22.19 2.20 -16.49
CA ASP A 144 22.04 3.65 -16.26
C ASP A 144 21.07 4.29 -17.25
N SER A 145 20.77 3.66 -18.39
CA SER A 145 19.80 4.20 -19.36
C SER A 145 18.39 4.33 -18.76
N LEU A 146 18.02 3.45 -17.83
CA LEU A 146 16.73 3.46 -17.13
C LEU A 146 16.78 4.18 -15.78
N GLN A 147 17.88 4.87 -15.43
CA GLN A 147 18.04 5.50 -14.11
C GLN A 147 16.98 6.59 -13.80
N ASN A 148 16.40 7.19 -14.84
CA ASN A 148 15.37 8.22 -14.72
C ASN A 148 13.94 7.66 -14.81
N VAL A 149 13.78 6.35 -14.97
CA VAL A 149 12.48 5.68 -15.05
C VAL A 149 12.22 4.96 -13.72
N ASP A 150 11.37 5.56 -12.91
CA ASP A 150 10.84 4.94 -11.70
C ASP A 150 9.73 3.95 -12.09
N VAL A 151 9.48 2.91 -11.27
CA VAL A 151 8.51 1.85 -11.60
C VAL A 151 7.54 1.58 -10.44
N LEU A 152 6.25 1.59 -10.75
CA LEU A 152 5.20 1.10 -9.85
C LEU A 152 4.59 -0.18 -10.41
N ALA A 153 4.81 -1.31 -9.74
CA ALA A 153 4.10 -2.55 -10.03
C ALA A 153 2.78 -2.59 -9.24
N VAL A 154 1.68 -2.94 -9.92
CA VAL A 154 0.37 -3.15 -9.30
C VAL A 154 -0.12 -4.56 -9.65
N LEU A 155 -0.32 -5.40 -8.64
CA LEU A 155 -0.67 -6.80 -8.83
C LEU A 155 -2.03 -7.12 -8.20
N ASP A 156 -3.03 -7.32 -9.05
CA ASP A 156 -4.36 -7.80 -8.69
C ASP A 156 -4.46 -9.31 -9.01
N CYS A 157 -3.88 -10.14 -8.14
CA CYS A 157 -3.90 -11.60 -8.27
C CYS A 157 -3.65 -12.29 -6.92
N CYS A 158 -3.88 -13.60 -6.85
CA CYS A 158 -3.51 -14.39 -5.67
C CYS A 158 -1.99 -14.37 -5.46
N TYR A 159 -1.55 -14.45 -4.20
CA TYR A 159 -0.13 -14.45 -3.82
C TYR A 159 0.66 -13.25 -4.37
N ALA A 160 -0.01 -12.14 -4.68
CA ALA A 160 0.62 -10.95 -5.25
C ALA A 160 1.76 -10.43 -4.37
N GLY A 161 1.68 -10.62 -3.05
CA GLY A 161 2.73 -10.28 -2.10
C GLY A 161 4.00 -11.13 -2.27
N SER A 162 3.95 -12.30 -2.90
CA SER A 162 5.13 -13.15 -3.19
C SER A 162 5.93 -12.65 -4.38
N ALA A 163 5.41 -11.67 -5.13
CA ALA A 163 6.27 -10.88 -5.97
C ALA A 163 7.36 -10.27 -5.07
N VAL A 164 8.61 -10.56 -5.42
CA VAL A 164 9.86 -9.84 -5.05
C VAL A 164 10.84 -10.61 -4.16
N ARG A 165 12.06 -10.77 -4.69
CA ARG A 165 13.32 -10.25 -4.12
C ARG A 165 14.06 -9.52 -5.23
N ALA A 166 14.46 -8.26 -5.03
CA ALA A 166 15.54 -7.62 -5.79
C ALA A 166 15.93 -6.29 -5.13
N GLY A 167 17.21 -5.93 -5.24
CA GLY A 167 17.76 -4.62 -4.89
C GLY A 167 18.21 -3.87 -6.15
N GLY A 168 18.56 -2.59 -5.99
CA GLY A 168 18.97 -1.69 -7.05
C GLY A 168 18.84 -0.22 -6.62
N ASN A 169 19.35 0.72 -7.42
CA ASN A 169 19.39 2.14 -7.06
C ASN A 169 18.12 2.94 -7.44
N ARG A 170 17.25 2.36 -8.27
CA ARG A 170 16.06 3.04 -8.84
C ARG A 170 14.85 2.96 -7.91
N SER A 171 13.93 3.91 -7.96
CA SER A 171 12.75 3.86 -7.09
C SER A 171 11.72 2.92 -7.68
N VAL A 172 11.57 1.76 -7.04
CA VAL A 172 10.69 0.70 -7.48
C VAL A 172 9.79 0.34 -6.31
N GLN A 173 8.48 0.42 -6.53
CA GLN A 173 7.48 0.05 -5.52
C GLN A 173 6.48 -0.96 -6.09
N LEU A 174 5.92 -1.77 -5.20
CA LEU A 174 4.87 -2.74 -5.48
C LEU A 174 3.66 -2.47 -4.60
N LEU A 175 2.49 -2.46 -5.21
CA LEU A 175 1.20 -2.51 -4.56
C LEU A 175 0.48 -3.81 -4.94
N ALA A 176 0.29 -4.71 -3.99
CA ALA A 176 -0.24 -6.04 -4.20
C ALA A 176 -1.59 -6.23 -3.49
N ALA A 177 -2.52 -6.93 -4.14
CA ALA A 177 -3.86 -7.15 -3.64
C ALA A 177 -3.92 -7.95 -2.32
N CYS A 178 -2.93 -8.81 -2.09
CA CYS A 178 -2.83 -9.67 -0.92
C CYS A 178 -1.36 -9.95 -0.56
N ASP A 179 -1.13 -10.62 0.57
CA ASP A 179 0.21 -11.03 1.02
C ASP A 179 0.77 -12.25 0.24
N ASP A 180 1.91 -12.76 0.69
CA ASP A 180 2.64 -13.87 0.08
C ASP A 180 2.03 -15.25 0.35
N GLY A 181 1.16 -15.38 1.35
CA GLY A 181 0.52 -16.62 1.76
C GLY A 181 -0.98 -16.70 1.47
N SER A 182 -1.60 -15.61 1.03
CA SER A 182 -3.05 -15.51 0.86
C SER A 182 -3.50 -15.51 -0.60
N THR A 183 -4.71 -16.01 -0.79
CA THR A 183 -5.45 -15.88 -2.04
C THR A 183 -6.32 -14.63 -2.00
N VAL A 184 -6.52 -13.99 -3.16
CA VAL A 184 -7.54 -12.95 -3.29
C VAL A 184 -8.92 -13.60 -3.40
N ARG A 185 -9.96 -12.83 -3.10
CA ARG A 185 -11.33 -13.27 -3.36
C ARG A 185 -11.51 -13.49 -4.86
N SER A 186 -12.33 -14.49 -5.18
CA SER A 186 -13.01 -14.53 -6.47
C SER A 186 -13.62 -13.16 -6.75
N ARG A 187 -13.29 -12.59 -7.91
CA ARG A 187 -13.85 -11.32 -8.39
C ARG A 187 -15.38 -11.37 -8.58
N LYS A 188 -15.97 -12.57 -8.56
CA LYS A 188 -17.42 -12.80 -8.59
C LYS A 188 -18.08 -12.58 -7.21
N ASP A 189 -17.32 -12.60 -6.11
CA ASP A 189 -17.82 -12.71 -4.74
C ASP A 189 -17.42 -11.54 -3.80
N GLY A 190 -17.19 -10.36 -4.37
CA GLY A 190 -16.91 -9.16 -3.58
C GLY A 190 -16.30 -8.01 -4.36
N VAL A 191 -15.86 -6.99 -3.61
CA VAL A 191 -15.16 -5.83 -4.18
C VAL A 191 -13.71 -6.22 -4.48
N THR A 192 -13.28 -6.03 -5.72
CA THR A 192 -11.93 -6.36 -6.18
C THR A 192 -10.89 -5.40 -5.61
N PHE A 193 -9.61 -5.77 -5.65
CA PHE A 193 -8.54 -4.85 -5.25
C PHE A 193 -8.51 -3.61 -6.13
N THR A 194 -8.65 -3.78 -7.45
CA THR A 194 -8.75 -2.66 -8.41
C THR A 194 -9.91 -1.71 -8.08
N GLN A 195 -11.09 -2.23 -7.75
CA GLN A 195 -12.22 -1.41 -7.33
C GLN A 195 -11.97 -0.67 -6.01
N ARG A 196 -11.29 -1.30 -5.04
CA ARG A 196 -10.86 -0.64 -3.80
C ARG A 196 -9.87 0.48 -4.08
N LEU A 197 -8.89 0.24 -4.96
CA LEU A 197 -7.89 1.23 -5.37
C LEU A 197 -8.57 2.45 -6.01
N ARG A 198 -9.52 2.21 -6.91
CA ARG A 198 -10.34 3.28 -7.48
C ARG A 198 -11.04 4.09 -6.41
N ARG A 199 -11.72 3.45 -5.46
CA ARG A 199 -12.43 4.15 -4.36
C ARG A 199 -11.47 4.97 -3.50
N ALA A 200 -10.31 4.42 -3.16
CA ALA A 200 -9.27 5.12 -2.41
C ALA A 200 -8.75 6.36 -3.16
N ALA A 201 -8.48 6.23 -4.45
CA ALA A 201 -8.05 7.34 -5.30
C ALA A 201 -9.10 8.47 -5.35
N TYR A 202 -10.38 8.12 -5.55
CA TYR A 202 -11.47 9.09 -5.52
C TYR A 202 -11.65 9.76 -4.15
N ALA A 203 -11.47 9.01 -3.04
CA ALA A 203 -11.54 9.58 -1.70
C ALA A 203 -10.45 10.64 -1.49
N LEU A 204 -9.23 10.37 -1.95
CA LEU A 204 -8.10 11.32 -1.88
C LEU A 204 -8.32 12.54 -2.78
N GLN A 205 -8.83 12.35 -4.01
CA GLN A 205 -9.22 13.45 -4.89
C GLN A 205 -10.29 14.34 -4.27
N ASN A 206 -11.34 13.73 -3.70
CA ASN A 206 -12.44 14.47 -3.05
C ASN A 206 -11.99 15.19 -1.77
N ALA A 207 -10.92 14.71 -1.13
CA ALA A 207 -10.27 15.40 -0.02
C ALA A 207 -9.40 16.60 -0.46
N GLY A 208 -9.43 16.96 -1.75
CA GLY A 208 -8.72 18.12 -2.30
C GLY A 208 -7.22 17.92 -2.46
N LYS A 209 -6.73 16.67 -2.42
CA LYS A 209 -5.32 16.38 -2.68
C LYS A 209 -5.01 16.63 -4.16
N VAL A 210 -3.86 17.24 -4.43
CA VAL A 210 -3.35 17.50 -5.80
C VAL A 210 -2.29 16.48 -6.19
N LEU A 211 -1.55 15.98 -5.22
CA LEU A 211 -0.53 14.96 -5.37
C LEU A 211 -0.72 13.93 -4.26
N VAL A 212 -0.55 12.65 -4.59
CA VAL A 212 -0.63 11.55 -3.62
C VAL A 212 0.56 10.63 -3.79
N SER A 213 1.19 10.24 -2.68
CA SER A 213 2.19 9.18 -2.76
C SER A 213 1.52 7.81 -2.78
N VAL A 214 2.27 6.80 -3.23
CA VAL A 214 1.81 5.41 -3.16
C VAL A 214 1.58 4.98 -1.70
N GLU A 215 2.34 5.52 -0.74
CA GLU A 215 2.10 5.27 0.69
C GLU A 215 0.76 5.88 1.17
N THR A 216 0.42 7.10 0.73
CA THR A 216 -0.88 7.72 1.02
C THR A 216 -2.02 6.88 0.42
N LEU A 217 -1.88 6.44 -0.83
CA LEU A 217 -2.86 5.59 -1.51
C LEU A 217 -3.02 4.23 -0.80
N TYR A 218 -1.91 3.63 -0.37
CA TYR A 218 -1.89 2.42 0.42
C TYR A 218 -2.62 2.59 1.76
N GLY A 219 -2.37 3.70 2.45
CA GLY A 219 -3.03 3.99 3.72
C GLY A 219 -4.54 4.12 3.56
N GLU A 220 -5.00 4.79 2.52
CA GLU A 220 -6.42 4.90 2.21
C GLU A 220 -7.04 3.54 1.83
N LEU A 221 -6.34 2.73 1.04
CA LEU A 221 -6.74 1.35 0.69
C LEU A 221 -6.98 0.46 1.91
N GLN A 222 -6.14 0.60 2.94
CA GLN A 222 -6.27 -0.13 4.20
C GLN A 222 -7.36 0.46 5.08
N ARG A 223 -7.47 1.79 5.14
CA ARG A 223 -8.51 2.49 5.90
C ARG A 223 -9.92 2.16 5.40
N SER A 224 -10.11 2.11 4.08
CA SER A 224 -11.39 1.81 3.44
C SER A 224 -11.62 0.31 3.20
N LYS A 225 -10.80 -0.57 3.78
CA LYS A 225 -10.84 -2.01 3.54
C LYS A 225 -12.14 -2.62 4.09
N PRO A 226 -12.96 -3.30 3.25
CA PRO A 226 -14.06 -4.11 3.74
C PRO A 226 -13.56 -5.24 4.66
N PRO A 227 -14.27 -5.63 5.75
CA PRO A 227 -13.81 -6.66 6.69
C PRO A 227 -13.42 -7.99 6.04
N THR A 228 -14.05 -8.27 4.91
CA THR A 228 -13.95 -9.48 4.13
C THR A 228 -12.78 -9.49 3.14
N ALA A 229 -12.19 -8.33 2.84
CA ALA A 229 -11.14 -8.21 1.84
C ALA A 229 -9.75 -8.44 2.45
N PRO A 230 -8.81 -9.05 1.70
CA PRO A 230 -7.44 -9.25 2.16
C PRO A 230 -6.71 -7.92 2.40
N ASP A 231 -5.68 -7.96 3.24
CA ASP A 231 -4.78 -6.83 3.43
C ASP A 231 -4.00 -6.55 2.15
N THR A 232 -4.02 -5.30 1.72
CA THR A 232 -3.14 -4.86 0.64
C THR A 232 -1.70 -4.88 1.16
N VAL A 233 -0.75 -5.15 0.26
CA VAL A 233 0.67 -5.10 0.56
C VAL A 233 1.32 -3.97 -0.23
N HIS A 234 2.08 -3.14 0.47
CA HIS A 234 2.99 -2.17 -0.12
C HIS A 234 4.43 -2.60 0.17
N LYS A 235 5.25 -2.68 -0.87
CA LYS A 235 6.68 -3.00 -0.77
C LYS A 235 7.49 -2.01 -1.56
N ILE A 236 8.66 -1.65 -1.02
CA ILE A 236 9.68 -0.90 -1.72
C ILE A 236 10.77 -1.89 -2.07
N ILE A 237 11.09 -1.95 -3.36
CA ILE A 237 11.97 -2.95 -3.96
C ILE A 237 13.35 -2.33 -4.25
N GLY A 238 13.36 -1.08 -4.70
CA GLY A 238 14.58 -0.33 -4.96
C GLY A 238 14.83 0.76 -3.91
N SER A 239 15.13 1.98 -4.36
CA SER A 239 15.34 3.10 -3.45
C SER A 239 14.06 3.55 -2.76
N ALA A 240 14.21 3.99 -1.51
CA ALA A 240 13.14 4.43 -0.61
C ALA A 240 12.49 5.78 -1.00
N ARG A 241 12.69 6.27 -2.23
CA ARG A 241 12.04 7.52 -2.65
C ARG A 241 10.56 7.27 -2.91
N PRO A 242 9.67 8.14 -2.41
CA PRO A 242 8.24 8.02 -2.63
C PRO A 242 7.87 8.22 -4.09
N LEU A 243 7.07 7.32 -4.64
CA LEU A 243 6.43 7.56 -5.94
C LEU A 243 5.18 8.40 -5.71
N VAL A 244 5.04 9.49 -6.48
CA VAL A 244 3.93 10.43 -6.36
C VAL A 244 3.13 10.49 -7.66
N LEU A 245 1.81 10.38 -7.55
CA LEU A 245 0.88 10.47 -8.65
C LEU A 245 0.12 11.81 -8.61
N PRO A 246 -0.09 12.46 -9.76
CA PRO A 246 -0.94 13.63 -9.87
C PRO A 246 -2.40 13.24 -9.66
N LEU A 247 -3.18 14.12 -9.04
CA LEU A 247 -4.62 14.03 -9.01
C LEU A 247 -5.21 15.14 -9.87
N LYS A 248 -6.14 14.77 -10.76
CA LYS A 248 -6.89 15.71 -11.56
C LYS A 248 -7.70 16.60 -10.63
N HIS A 249 -7.48 17.91 -10.75
CA HIS A 249 -8.22 18.89 -9.97
C HIS A 249 -9.70 18.83 -10.35
N ARG A 250 -10.56 18.44 -9.41
CA ARG A 250 -12.00 18.68 -9.51
C ARG A 250 -12.30 19.98 -8.82
N SER A 251 -12.97 20.90 -9.52
CA SER A 251 -13.59 22.06 -8.85
C SER A 251 -14.43 21.52 -7.69
N PRO A 252 -14.26 22.04 -6.46
CA PRO A 252 -14.95 21.52 -5.31
C PRO A 252 -16.45 21.61 -5.56
N SER A 253 -17.08 20.47 -5.81
CA SER A 253 -18.54 20.39 -5.84
C SER A 253 -19.00 20.70 -4.42
N SER A 254 -19.79 21.77 -4.26
CA SER A 254 -20.27 22.32 -2.99
C SER A 254 -21.21 21.40 -2.19
N LEU A 255 -21.24 20.10 -2.49
CA LEU A 255 -22.10 19.09 -1.91
C LEU A 255 -21.29 17.83 -1.61
N GLY A 256 -20.54 17.87 -0.53
CA GLY A 256 -19.81 16.73 -0.01
C GLY A 256 -19.52 16.96 1.46
N HIS A 257 -20.51 16.75 2.32
CA HIS A 257 -20.23 16.60 3.74
C HIS A 257 -19.20 15.47 3.89
N SER A 258 -18.01 15.81 4.39
CA SER A 258 -17.07 14.84 4.92
C SER A 258 -17.77 14.14 6.08
N VAL A 259 -18.45 13.03 5.81
CA VAL A 259 -18.93 12.17 6.88
C VAL A 259 -17.69 11.74 7.66
N PRO A 260 -17.57 12.04 8.96
CA PRO A 260 -16.50 11.51 9.79
C PRO A 260 -16.70 9.99 9.82
N CYS A 261 -16.00 9.28 8.94
CA CYS A 261 -16.24 7.86 8.72
C CYS A 261 -15.35 7.05 9.65
N GLY A 262 -15.90 6.68 10.81
CA GLY A 262 -15.51 5.52 11.59
C GLY A 262 -14.22 5.63 12.41
N ASN A 263 -14.09 4.73 13.39
CA ASN A 263 -12.91 4.57 14.23
C ASN A 263 -11.66 4.47 13.34
N GLU A 264 -10.81 5.50 13.41
CA GLU A 264 -9.58 5.58 12.64
C GLU A 264 -8.75 4.32 12.89
N THR A 265 -8.53 3.56 11.81
CA THR A 265 -7.76 2.32 11.87
C THR A 265 -6.30 2.69 11.73
N THR A 266 -5.52 2.40 12.77
CA THR A 266 -4.08 2.74 12.86
C THR A 266 -3.24 1.48 12.83
N VAL A 267 -1.94 1.64 12.63
CA VAL A 267 -0.99 0.53 12.61
C VAL A 267 -0.24 0.46 13.93
N LEU A 268 -0.24 -0.72 14.54
CA LEU A 268 0.67 -1.11 15.60
C LEU A 268 1.87 -1.83 14.99
N PHE A 269 3.06 -1.35 15.30
CA PHE A 269 4.32 -1.89 14.78
C PHE A 269 5.42 -1.84 15.84
N LYS A 270 6.50 -2.60 15.63
CA LYS A 270 7.68 -2.56 16.49
C LYS A 270 8.96 -2.35 15.70
N PHE A 271 9.97 -1.88 16.40
CA PHE A 271 11.37 -1.92 15.98
C PHE A 271 12.25 -2.01 17.23
N SER A 272 13.50 -2.42 17.04
CA SER A 272 14.46 -2.63 18.12
C SER A 272 15.63 -1.66 18.00
N LEU A 273 16.00 -1.01 19.11
CA LEU A 273 17.17 -0.13 19.17
C LEU A 273 18.28 -0.77 20.01
N ALA A 274 19.49 -0.81 19.46
CA ALA A 274 20.67 -1.28 20.17
C ALA A 274 21.02 -0.32 21.31
N GLY A 275 21.37 -0.90 22.44
CA GLY A 275 21.60 -0.20 23.70
C GLY A 275 21.15 -1.07 24.87
N GLY A 276 21.79 -0.89 26.03
CA GLY A 276 21.41 -1.58 27.26
C GLY A 276 20.22 -0.92 27.97
N PRO A 277 19.76 -1.50 29.10
CA PRO A 277 18.88 -0.84 30.08
C PRO A 277 19.36 0.57 30.33
N ASN A 278 18.67 1.57 29.79
CA ASN A 278 18.81 2.92 30.29
C ASN A 278 17.71 3.78 29.74
N ASP A 279 17.15 4.60 30.64
CA ASP A 279 16.19 5.66 30.34
C ASP A 279 16.70 6.60 29.23
N VAL A 280 18.00 6.60 28.93
CA VAL A 280 18.64 7.36 27.85
C VAL A 280 18.07 7.01 26.47
N VAL A 281 17.98 5.73 26.08
CA VAL A 281 17.48 5.35 24.74
C VAL A 281 16.01 5.72 24.59
N LEU A 282 15.22 5.48 25.64
CA LEU A 282 13.82 5.88 25.69
C LEU A 282 13.66 7.40 25.60
N SER A 283 14.43 8.17 26.38
CA SER A 283 14.38 9.63 26.41
C SER A 283 14.81 10.23 25.08
N GLU A 284 15.88 9.72 24.46
CA GLU A 284 16.32 10.16 23.15
C GLU A 284 15.27 9.87 22.08
N PHE A 285 14.66 8.68 22.09
CA PHE A 285 13.60 8.37 21.14
C PHE A 285 12.34 9.23 21.35
N GLN A 286 11.95 9.49 22.61
CA GLN A 286 10.88 10.44 22.93
C GLN A 286 11.19 11.87 22.49
N GLN A 287 12.46 12.27 22.50
CA GLN A 287 12.86 13.57 21.98
C GLN A 287 12.77 13.60 20.45
N LEU A 288 13.19 12.53 19.78
CA LEU A 288 13.10 12.40 18.32
C LEU A 288 11.65 12.46 17.82
N THR A 289 10.71 11.79 18.50
CA THR A 289 9.29 11.84 18.10
C THR A 289 8.65 13.21 18.29
N LYS A 290 9.27 14.12 19.06
CA LYS A 290 8.84 15.53 19.16
C LYS A 290 9.38 16.40 18.04
N THR A 291 10.46 16.00 17.38
CA THR A 291 11.09 16.79 16.30
C THR A 291 10.57 16.43 14.91
N ILE A 292 9.90 15.28 14.75
CA ILE A 292 9.32 14.90 13.46
C ILE A 292 8.08 15.75 13.12
N PRO A 293 7.84 16.05 11.82
CA PRO A 293 6.64 16.74 11.38
C PRO A 293 5.35 16.01 11.81
N GLY A 294 4.28 16.79 12.00
CA GLY A 294 3.00 16.26 12.51
C GLY A 294 2.38 15.16 11.66
N GLU A 295 2.64 15.16 10.35
CA GLU A 295 2.22 14.12 9.42
C GLU A 295 2.91 12.76 9.64
N PHE A 296 4.06 12.74 10.33
CA PHE A 296 4.80 11.54 10.70
C PHE A 296 4.55 11.12 12.14
N LYS A 297 3.46 11.55 12.77
CA LYS A 297 3.19 11.28 14.19
C LYS A 297 3.30 9.79 14.52
N VAL A 298 4.23 9.47 15.42
CA VAL A 298 4.40 8.16 16.04
C VAL A 298 4.09 8.29 17.52
N THR A 299 3.19 7.44 18.02
CA THR A 299 2.88 7.32 19.46
C THR A 299 3.57 6.09 20.01
N ILE A 300 4.30 6.24 21.11
CA ILE A 300 4.88 5.10 21.83
C ILE A 300 3.78 4.50 22.70
N GLU A 301 3.41 3.25 22.44
CA GLU A 301 2.42 2.51 23.23
C GLU A 301 3.10 1.78 24.40
N ASN A 302 4.28 1.21 24.16
CA ASN A 302 5.10 0.59 25.20
C ASN A 302 6.57 0.50 24.78
N ALA A 303 7.46 0.25 25.74
CA ALA A 303 8.86 -0.07 25.49
C ALA A 303 9.29 -1.19 26.44
N TYR A 304 9.99 -2.19 25.91
CA TYR A 304 10.44 -3.34 26.68
C TYR A 304 11.94 -3.48 26.57
N GLU A 305 12.57 -3.74 27.71
CA GLU A 305 13.98 -4.04 27.77
C GLU A 305 14.24 -5.52 27.44
N SER A 306 15.35 -5.75 26.73
CA SER A 306 15.85 -7.06 26.31
C SER A 306 17.37 -6.92 26.10
N ASN A 307 17.97 -7.71 25.20
CA ASN A 307 19.30 -7.46 24.65
C ASN A 307 19.36 -6.15 23.82
N SER A 308 18.21 -5.49 23.64
CA SER A 308 17.96 -4.21 22.97
C SER A 308 16.73 -3.58 23.59
N VAL A 309 16.40 -2.33 23.25
CA VAL A 309 15.11 -1.72 23.63
C VAL A 309 14.12 -1.94 22.50
N VAL A 310 13.04 -2.67 22.76
CA VAL A 310 11.96 -2.92 21.80
C VAL A 310 10.86 -1.90 22.00
N PHE A 311 10.62 -1.07 20.99
CA PHE A 311 9.54 -0.10 21.01
C PHE A 311 8.30 -0.66 20.34
N LEU A 312 7.15 -0.53 21.02
CA LEU A 312 5.85 -0.76 20.45
C LEU A 312 5.22 0.60 20.12
N CYS A 313 4.99 0.85 18.84
CA CYS A 313 4.58 2.14 18.32
C CYS A 313 3.26 2.05 17.56
N ARG A 314 2.50 3.15 17.60
CA ARG A 314 1.26 3.36 16.83
C ARG A 314 1.42 4.55 15.89
N SER A 315 0.97 4.41 14.64
CA SER A 315 0.94 5.50 13.66
C SER A 315 -0.14 5.29 12.60
N SER A 316 -0.28 6.25 11.68
CA SER A 316 -1.10 6.05 10.47
C SER A 316 -0.48 4.98 9.55
N TRP A 317 -1.26 4.40 8.64
CA TRP A 317 -0.74 3.48 7.63
C TRP A 317 0.31 4.11 6.72
N GLU A 318 0.11 5.38 6.34
CA GLU A 318 1.05 6.14 5.52
C GLU A 318 2.38 6.36 6.24
N THR A 319 2.33 6.79 7.50
CA THR A 319 3.52 6.95 8.35
C THR A 319 4.26 5.62 8.48
N PHE A 320 3.55 4.53 8.80
CA PHE A 320 4.16 3.20 8.91
C PHE A 320 4.83 2.76 7.61
N ALA A 321 4.14 2.90 6.47
CA ALA A 321 4.69 2.53 5.16
C ALA A 321 5.95 3.35 4.83
N ARG A 322 5.95 4.65 5.16
CA ARG A 322 7.14 5.49 4.98
C ARG A 322 8.28 5.07 5.89
N LEU A 323 8.03 4.84 7.17
CA LEU A 323 9.09 4.44 8.11
C LEU A 323 9.70 3.09 7.72
N ARG A 324 8.86 2.13 7.31
CA ARG A 324 9.31 0.82 6.83
C ARG A 324 10.22 0.88 5.58
N SER A 325 10.22 2.00 4.86
CA SER A 325 11.09 2.19 3.69
C SER A 325 12.58 2.30 4.03
N THR A 326 12.91 2.83 5.22
CA THR A 326 14.30 3.04 5.67
C THR A 326 14.61 2.32 6.98
N LEU A 327 13.59 2.04 7.78
CA LEU A 327 13.68 1.38 9.08
C LEU A 327 13.14 -0.04 9.02
N ASP A 328 13.74 -0.94 9.79
CA ASP A 328 13.27 -2.32 9.96
C ASP A 328 12.05 -2.38 10.90
N CYS A 329 10.94 -1.77 10.46
CA CYS A 329 9.68 -1.78 11.19
C CYS A 329 8.91 -3.08 10.92
N VAL A 330 8.56 -3.79 11.99
CA VAL A 330 7.75 -5.01 11.95
C VAL A 330 6.30 -4.68 12.25
N PHE A 331 5.42 -4.93 11.28
CA PHE A 331 3.97 -4.86 11.47
C PHE A 331 3.52 -5.86 12.55
N ILE A 332 2.65 -5.43 13.46
CA ILE A 332 2.05 -6.30 14.47
C ILE A 332 0.56 -6.48 14.19
N ALA A 333 -0.17 -5.38 14.12
CA ALA A 333 -1.62 -5.44 13.94
C ALA A 333 -2.19 -4.13 13.39
N SER A 334 -3.33 -4.26 12.72
CA SER A 334 -4.24 -3.16 12.46
C SER A 334 -5.14 -2.98 13.68
N ILE A 335 -5.16 -1.81 14.29
CA ILE A 335 -5.89 -1.55 15.54
C ILE A 335 -6.89 -0.42 15.39
N LYS A 336 -7.97 -0.48 16.16
CA LYS A 336 -9.04 0.53 16.22
C LYS A 336 -9.11 1.08 17.64
N GLY A 337 -8.95 2.39 17.77
CA GLY A 337 -9.03 3.06 19.08
C GLY A 337 -7.76 2.95 19.91
N ALA A 338 -7.90 3.18 21.22
CA ALA A 338 -6.81 3.12 22.20
C ALA A 338 -6.61 1.69 22.75
N SER A 339 -5.49 1.48 23.44
CA SER A 339 -5.23 0.24 24.19
C SER A 339 -6.35 -0.05 25.19
N LEU A 340 -6.83 -1.29 25.20
CA LEU A 340 -7.83 -1.75 26.18
C LEU A 340 -7.27 -1.87 27.60
N VAL A 341 -5.94 -1.92 27.75
CA VAL A 341 -5.25 -2.08 29.03
C VAL A 341 -4.91 -0.73 29.67
N HIS A 342 -4.62 0.28 28.84
CA HIS A 342 -4.18 1.61 29.29
C HIS A 342 -5.19 2.72 29.00
N GLY A 343 -6.39 2.38 28.52
CA GLY A 343 -7.44 3.36 28.29
C GLY A 343 -7.85 4.00 29.61
N GLU A 344 -7.67 5.33 29.73
CA GLU A 344 -8.48 6.09 30.67
C GLU A 344 -9.95 5.74 30.41
N PRO A 345 -10.75 5.45 31.45
CA PRO A 345 -12.15 5.14 31.25
C PRO A 345 -12.76 6.31 30.48
N GLN A 346 -13.19 6.05 29.24
CA GLN A 346 -14.04 6.98 28.51
C GLN A 346 -15.15 7.33 29.48
N LYS A 347 -15.25 8.62 29.88
CA LYS A 347 -16.40 9.13 30.60
C LYS A 347 -17.61 8.75 29.76
N SER A 348 -18.29 7.68 30.16
CA SER A 348 -19.54 7.29 29.56
C SER A 348 -20.42 8.53 29.68
N SER A 349 -20.88 9.05 28.55
CA SER A 349 -22.00 9.98 28.59
C SER A 349 -23.14 9.18 29.20
N THR A 350 -23.40 9.39 30.47
CA THR A 350 -24.55 8.86 31.19
C THR A 350 -25.79 9.43 30.51
N ARG A 351 -26.26 8.76 29.47
CA ARG A 351 -27.70 8.73 29.19
C ARG A 351 -28.28 7.82 30.24
N SER A 352 -28.75 8.46 31.32
CA SER A 352 -29.65 7.90 32.31
C SER A 352 -30.68 7.01 31.62
N PHE A 353 -30.74 5.74 32.01
CA PHE A 353 -31.73 4.76 31.58
C PHE A 353 -33.06 4.95 32.35
N GLY A 354 -33.39 6.21 32.71
CA GLY A 354 -34.47 6.55 33.65
C GLY A 354 -35.59 7.45 33.11
N ASP A 355 -35.46 8.10 31.95
CA ASP A 355 -36.44 9.11 31.50
C ASP A 355 -37.55 8.53 30.60
N LEU A 356 -37.94 7.28 30.81
CA LEU A 356 -38.96 6.62 29.98
C LEU A 356 -40.01 5.87 30.80
N VAL A 357 -40.35 6.37 31.99
CA VAL A 357 -41.60 6.01 32.68
C VAL A 357 -42.07 7.20 33.53
N ASP A 358 -42.76 8.16 32.92
CA ASP A 358 -43.90 8.85 33.56
C ASP A 358 -44.55 9.84 32.59
N ASN A 359 -45.66 9.40 32.01
CA ASN A 359 -46.87 10.21 31.83
C ASN A 359 -47.93 9.35 31.13
N ARG A 360 -48.69 8.61 31.94
CA ARG A 360 -50.03 8.17 31.58
C ARG A 360 -51.03 9.21 32.09
N GLN A 361 -51.98 9.51 31.21
CA GLN A 361 -53.38 9.86 31.49
C GLN A 361 -53.67 11.21 32.17
N ALA A 362 -54.22 12.14 31.37
CA ALA A 362 -55.47 12.80 31.71
C ALA A 362 -56.27 13.09 30.43
N ASP A 363 -57.56 12.76 30.53
CA ASP A 363 -58.73 13.37 29.88
C ASP A 363 -59.21 12.91 28.50
N GLN A 364 -60.17 11.97 28.56
CA GLN A 364 -61.43 12.06 27.81
C GLN A 364 -62.23 13.28 28.30
N VAL A 365 -62.87 14.03 27.40
CA VAL A 365 -64.30 14.43 27.40
C VAL A 365 -64.57 15.33 26.17
N ALA A 366 -65.71 15.06 25.52
CA ALA A 366 -66.40 15.74 24.41
C ALA A 366 -66.00 15.31 22.99
#